data_AF-X1CPX6-F1
#
_entry.id   AF-X1CPX6-F1
#
_cell.length_a   1.000
_cell.length_b   1.000
_cell.length_c   1.000
_cell.angle_alpha   90.00
_cell.angle_beta   90.00
_cell.angle_gamma   90.00
#
_symmetry.space_group_name_H-M   'P 1'
#
loop_
_entity.id
_entity.type
_entity.pdbx_description
1 polymer ?
#
loop_
_entity_poly.entity_id
_entity_poly.type
_entity_poly.pdbx_seq_one_letter_code
_entity_poly.pdbx_strand_id
1 'polypeptide(L)'
;MLFLVFTGCLFGLWALFGGIFSLVSLIFVIGIPITGLFLLSIRGIALIEGRIIEALLGIRMPRKPVFVRQGLGPWEKFKSLIMDPYTWKSLAYLILLFPFGWIYFGLSGFALAFALSFVFAPVLELIFHIPLDLYGTDVFIPVGMLPIVSIGGILLFFLMLHMAKFVGRIHGRYAKFMLVRK
;
A
#
# COMPACT_ATOMS: atom_id res chain seq x y z
N MET A 1 -7.14 3.69 -1.12
CA MET A 1 -6.80 2.26 -1.17
C MET A 1 -6.11 1.91 -2.49
N LEU A 2 -6.67 2.27 -3.66
CA LEU A 2 -6.03 2.03 -4.96
C LEU A 2 -4.61 2.60 -5.10
N PHE A 3 -4.36 3.82 -4.62
CA PHE A 3 -3.01 4.42 -4.64
C PHE A 3 -1.98 3.61 -3.84
N LEU A 4 -2.37 2.98 -2.72
CA LEU A 4 -1.50 2.16 -1.89
C LEU A 4 -1.05 0.87 -2.59
N VAL A 5 -1.84 0.39 -3.55
CA VAL A 5 -1.49 -0.78 -4.37
C VAL A 5 -0.40 -0.41 -5.35
N PHE A 6 -0.58 0.72 -6.04
CA PHE A 6 0.39 1.20 -7.00
C PHE A 6 1.72 1.53 -6.32
N THR A 7 1.70 2.31 -5.24
CA THR A 7 2.92 2.62 -4.48
C THR A 7 3.50 1.39 -3.80
N GLY A 8 2.67 0.52 -3.21
CA GLY A 8 3.13 -0.70 -2.54
C GLY A 8 3.72 -1.74 -3.47
N CYS A 9 3.15 -1.93 -4.65
CA CYS A 9 3.76 -2.77 -5.69
C CYS A 9 5.07 -2.15 -6.17
N LEU A 10 5.08 -0.89 -6.63
CA LEU A 10 6.30 -0.30 -7.18
C LEU A 10 7.44 -0.24 -6.17
N PHE A 11 7.18 0.26 -4.96
CA PHE A 11 8.21 0.44 -3.95
C PHE A 11 8.63 -0.87 -3.32
N GLY A 12 7.69 -1.80 -3.11
CA GLY A 12 7.97 -3.11 -2.57
C GLY A 12 8.72 -4.00 -3.56
N LEU A 13 8.36 -3.98 -4.85
CA LEU A 13 9.11 -4.69 -5.89
C LEU A 13 10.51 -4.09 -6.04
N TRP A 14 10.65 -2.77 -6.00
CA TRP A 14 11.98 -2.13 -6.01
C TRP A 14 12.83 -2.58 -4.80
N ALA A 15 12.24 -2.63 -3.60
CA ALA A 15 12.95 -3.07 -2.41
C ALA A 15 13.36 -4.55 -2.48
N LEU A 16 12.49 -5.42 -3.01
CA LEU A 16 12.75 -6.85 -3.17
C LEU A 16 13.79 -7.12 -4.26
N PHE A 17 13.52 -6.70 -5.50
CA PHE A 17 14.41 -6.94 -6.63
C PHE A 17 15.72 -6.16 -6.51
N GLY A 18 15.64 -4.89 -6.13
CA GLY A 18 16.83 -4.07 -5.90
C GLY A 18 17.67 -4.61 -4.74
N GLY A 19 17.04 -5.15 -3.70
CA GLY A 19 17.73 -5.79 -2.58
C GLY A 19 18.46 -7.06 -3.00
N ILE A 20 17.79 -7.95 -3.72
CA ILE A 20 18.39 -9.19 -4.26
C ILE A 20 19.54 -8.84 -5.21
N PHE A 21 19.31 -7.93 -6.15
CA PHE A 21 20.32 -7.50 -7.12
C PHE A 21 21.54 -6.86 -6.44
N SER A 22 21.30 -6.01 -5.44
CA SER A 22 22.35 -5.40 -4.62
C SER A 22 23.15 -6.46 -3.87
N LEU A 23 22.50 -7.45 -3.25
CA LEU A 23 23.15 -8.52 -2.49
C LEU A 23 24.00 -9.42 -3.40
N VAL A 24 23.47 -9.80 -4.57
CA VAL A 24 24.22 -10.61 -5.55
C VAL A 24 25.41 -9.83 -6.10
N SER A 25 25.25 -8.53 -6.34
CA SER A 25 26.31 -7.69 -6.87
C SER A 25 27.49 -7.55 -5.90
N LEU A 26 27.29 -7.70 -4.57
CA LEU A 26 28.36 -7.63 -3.56
C LEU A 26 29.45 -8.69 -3.71
N ILE A 27 29.17 -9.79 -4.43
CA ILE A 27 30.19 -10.78 -4.81
C ILE A 27 31.26 -10.12 -5.68
N PHE A 28 30.89 -9.09 -6.45
CA PHE A 28 31.79 -8.31 -7.28
C PHE A 28 32.23 -7.02 -6.58
N VAL A 29 33.42 -6.51 -6.94
CA VAL A 29 33.92 -5.21 -6.44
C VAL A 29 32.95 -4.06 -6.78
N ILE A 30 32.19 -4.18 -7.88
CA ILE A 30 31.18 -3.22 -8.33
C ILE A 30 29.92 -3.25 -7.42
N GLY A 31 29.74 -4.27 -6.59
CA GLY A 31 28.58 -4.36 -5.69
C GLY A 31 28.54 -3.31 -4.60
N ILE A 32 29.69 -2.82 -4.15
CA ILE A 32 29.77 -1.77 -3.11
C ILE A 32 29.07 -0.48 -3.58
N PRO A 33 29.42 0.12 -4.74
CA PRO A 33 28.72 1.31 -5.21
C PRO A 33 27.25 1.05 -5.54
N ILE A 34 26.91 -0.12 -6.10
CA ILE A 34 25.51 -0.50 -6.37
C ILE A 34 24.69 -0.54 -5.07
N THR A 35 25.24 -1.13 -4.02
CA THR A 35 24.59 -1.18 -2.70
C THR A 35 24.41 0.21 -2.13
N GLY A 36 25.39 1.10 -2.29
CA GLY A 36 25.28 2.49 -1.84
C GLY A 36 24.13 3.21 -2.53
N LEU A 37 24.03 3.07 -3.85
CA LEU A 37 22.92 3.63 -4.64
C LEU A 37 21.57 3.04 -4.25
N PHE A 38 21.51 1.72 -4.03
CA PHE A 38 20.30 1.06 -3.58
C PHE A 38 19.83 1.58 -2.20
N LEU A 39 20.71 1.66 -1.21
CA LEU A 39 20.38 2.20 0.11
C LEU A 39 19.95 3.68 0.05
N LEU A 40 20.55 4.47 -0.82
CA LEU A 40 20.11 5.84 -1.10
C LEU A 40 18.70 5.87 -1.71
N SER A 41 18.43 4.98 -2.67
CA SER A 41 17.10 4.86 -3.31
C SER A 41 16.00 4.50 -2.30
N ILE A 42 16.26 3.57 -1.37
CA ILE A 42 15.33 3.20 -0.29
C ILE A 42 14.96 4.42 0.54
N ARG A 43 15.96 5.21 0.95
CA ARG A 43 15.73 6.43 1.74
C ARG A 43 14.93 7.46 0.95
N GLY A 44 15.23 7.63 -0.34
CA GLY A 44 14.49 8.52 -1.23
C GLY A 44 13.02 8.11 -1.35
N ILE A 45 12.77 6.84 -1.63
CA ILE A 45 11.41 6.28 -1.77
C ILE A 45 10.64 6.39 -0.45
N ALA A 46 11.28 6.08 0.69
CA ALA A 46 10.65 6.22 2.00
C ALA A 46 10.19 7.65 2.30
N LEU A 47 10.92 8.66 1.81
CA LEU A 47 10.50 10.06 1.92
C LEU A 47 9.33 10.40 1.00
N ILE A 48 9.35 9.89 -0.24
CA ILE A 48 8.23 10.05 -1.18
C ILE A 48 6.97 9.46 -0.57
N GLU A 49 7.04 8.22 -0.07
CA GLU A 49 5.92 7.55 0.58
C GLU A 49 5.45 8.30 1.83
N GLY A 50 6.38 8.78 2.66
CA GLY A 50 6.06 9.64 3.81
C GLY A 50 5.28 10.90 3.41
N ARG A 51 5.64 11.54 2.28
CA ARG A 51 4.93 12.71 1.75
C ARG A 51 3.56 12.35 1.19
N ILE A 52 3.43 11.22 0.50
CA ILE A 52 2.14 10.71 0.02
C ILE A 52 1.21 10.48 1.21
N ILE A 53 1.71 9.86 2.27
CA ILE A 53 0.95 9.61 3.49
C ILE A 53 0.58 10.91 4.21
N GLU A 54 1.50 11.87 4.31
CA GLU A 54 1.21 13.20 4.88
C GLU A 54 0.12 13.93 4.09
N ALA A 55 0.17 13.89 2.75
CA ALA A 55 -0.81 14.52 1.88
C ALA A 55 -2.19 13.83 1.93
N LEU A 56 -2.22 12.50 1.97
CA LEU A 56 -3.47 11.73 1.93
C LEU A 56 -4.16 11.60 3.30
N LEU A 57 -3.38 11.52 4.38
CA LEU A 57 -3.90 11.21 5.72
C LEU A 57 -3.73 12.37 6.71
N GLY A 58 -3.03 13.43 6.34
CA GLY A 58 -2.77 14.59 7.22
C GLY A 58 -1.87 14.27 8.42
N ILE A 59 -1.24 13.09 8.43
CA ILE A 59 -0.34 12.68 9.51
C ILE A 59 1.02 13.32 9.26
N ARG A 60 1.48 14.17 10.19
CA ARG A 60 2.79 14.81 10.10
C ARG A 60 3.90 13.77 10.04
N MET A 61 4.62 13.76 8.91
CA MET A 61 5.81 12.95 8.69
C MET A 61 7.08 13.82 8.77
N PRO A 62 8.28 13.23 8.93
CA PRO A 62 9.52 13.98 9.01
C PRO A 62 9.82 14.58 7.63
N ARG A 63 9.84 15.91 7.55
CA ARG A 63 9.97 16.63 6.28
C ARG A 63 11.41 16.70 5.75
N LYS A 64 12.40 16.48 6.61
CA LYS A 64 13.81 16.62 6.25
C LYS A 64 14.43 15.26 5.95
N PRO A 65 14.99 15.06 4.75
CA PRO A 65 15.85 13.91 4.52
C PRO A 65 16.99 13.96 5.52
N VAL A 66 17.21 12.89 6.28
CA VAL A 66 18.46 12.70 7.04
C VAL A 66 19.52 12.31 6.01
N PHE A 67 19.88 13.26 5.15
CA PHE A 67 21.07 13.13 4.34
C PHE A 67 22.27 13.16 5.28
N VAL A 68 23.25 12.36 4.90
CA VAL A 68 24.54 12.18 5.57
C VAL A 68 25.12 13.53 5.99
N ARG A 69 25.71 13.60 7.20
CA ARG A 69 26.38 14.81 7.72
C ARG A 69 27.26 15.43 6.63
N GLN A 70 27.09 16.73 6.40
CA GLN A 70 27.90 17.48 5.45
C GLN A 70 29.37 17.45 5.92
N GLY A 71 30.31 17.22 5.00
CA GLY A 71 31.76 17.16 5.29
C GLY A 71 32.40 15.76 5.40
N LEU A 72 31.62 14.67 5.33
CA LEU A 72 32.17 13.30 5.37
C LEU A 72 32.73 12.84 4.01
N GLY A 73 33.81 12.05 4.03
CA GLY A 73 34.36 11.41 2.83
C GLY A 73 33.39 10.37 2.21
N PRO A 74 33.47 10.05 0.91
CA PRO A 74 32.51 9.15 0.24
C PRO A 74 32.40 7.77 0.92
N TRP A 75 33.51 7.24 1.45
CA TRP A 75 33.53 6.00 2.21
C TRP A 75 32.80 6.11 3.56
N GLU A 76 33.01 7.21 4.28
CA GLU A 76 32.33 7.48 5.54
C GLU A 76 30.83 7.68 5.33
N LYS A 77 30.44 8.30 4.21
CA LYS A 77 29.02 8.42 3.83
C LYS A 77 28.40 7.05 3.61
N PHE A 78 29.05 6.17 2.86
CA PHE A 78 28.58 4.80 2.65
C PHE A 78 28.44 4.02 3.97
N LYS A 79 29.47 4.06 4.83
CA LYS A 79 29.43 3.43 6.15
C LYS A 79 28.28 3.96 7.01
N SER A 80 28.04 5.27 6.97
CA SER A 80 26.93 5.90 7.70
C SER A 80 25.55 5.43 7.22
N LEU A 81 25.38 5.13 5.92
CA LEU A 81 24.12 4.63 5.37
C LEU A 81 23.80 3.22 5.88
N ILE A 82 24.82 2.35 5.93
CA ILE A 82 24.71 0.97 6.41
C ILE A 82 24.48 0.93 7.92
N MET A 83 25.21 1.73 8.69
CA MET A 83 25.13 1.70 10.15
C MET A 83 23.88 2.38 10.72
N ASP A 84 23.14 3.15 9.91
CA ASP A 84 21.95 3.85 10.38
C ASP A 84 20.73 2.90 10.44
N PRO A 85 20.13 2.69 11.63
CA PRO A 85 18.94 1.86 11.79
C PRO A 85 17.76 2.33 10.95
N TYR A 86 17.70 3.63 10.62
CA TYR A 86 16.64 4.18 9.77
C TYR A 86 16.59 3.54 8.37
N THR A 87 17.75 3.25 7.76
CA THR A 87 17.80 2.62 6.43
C THR A 87 17.15 1.24 6.44
N TRP A 88 17.45 0.44 7.46
CA TRP A 88 16.91 -0.91 7.61
C TRP A 88 15.42 -0.91 7.94
N LYS A 89 14.97 0.02 8.78
CA LYS A 89 13.53 0.23 9.02
C LYS A 89 12.79 0.63 7.75
N SER A 90 13.40 1.48 6.94
CA SER A 90 12.85 1.92 5.65
C SER A 90 12.77 0.73 4.69
N LEU A 91 13.82 -0.07 4.58
CA LEU A 91 13.82 -1.29 3.76
C LEU A 91 12.73 -2.28 4.21
N ALA A 92 12.67 -2.59 5.51
CA ALA A 92 11.65 -3.49 6.06
C ALA A 92 10.24 -2.95 5.81
N TYR A 93 10.02 -1.64 5.96
CA TYR A 93 8.76 -1.00 5.66
C TYR A 93 8.36 -1.17 4.17
N LEU A 94 9.29 -0.91 3.23
CA LEU A 94 8.99 -1.04 1.79
C LEU A 94 8.73 -2.49 1.37
N ILE A 95 9.49 -3.45 1.92
CA ILE A 95 9.24 -4.88 1.71
C ILE A 95 7.83 -5.25 2.19
N LEU A 96 7.44 -4.80 3.38
CA LEU A 96 6.11 -5.06 3.95
C LEU A 96 4.99 -4.28 3.23
N LEU A 97 5.31 -3.19 2.55
CA LEU A 97 4.34 -2.44 1.75
C LEU A 97 3.80 -3.29 0.59
N PHE A 98 4.58 -4.24 0.06
CA PHE A 98 4.14 -5.17 -0.98
C PHE A 98 2.97 -6.08 -0.52
N PRO A 99 3.12 -6.95 0.50
CA PRO A 99 2.04 -7.81 0.95
C PRO A 99 0.86 -7.01 1.51
N PHE A 100 1.11 -5.90 2.21
CA PHE A 100 0.02 -5.06 2.70
C PHE A 100 -0.78 -4.41 1.56
N GLY A 101 -0.11 -3.94 0.51
CA GLY A 101 -0.75 -3.40 -0.68
C GLY A 101 -1.72 -4.41 -1.31
N TRP A 102 -1.29 -5.66 -1.48
CA TRP A 102 -2.12 -6.75 -1.99
C TRP A 102 -3.32 -7.08 -1.10
N ILE A 103 -3.10 -7.21 0.21
CA ILE A 103 -4.18 -7.51 1.18
C ILE A 103 -5.24 -6.40 1.16
N TYR A 104 -4.82 -5.14 1.21
CA TYR A 104 -5.74 -4.01 1.20
C TYR A 104 -6.48 -3.88 -0.13
N PHE A 105 -5.81 -4.17 -1.25
CA PHE A 105 -6.44 -4.19 -2.57
C PHE A 105 -7.51 -5.26 -2.66
N GLY A 106 -7.16 -6.51 -2.33
CA GLY A 106 -8.07 -7.65 -2.40
C GLY A 106 -9.30 -7.40 -1.54
N LEU A 107 -9.11 -7.07 -0.26
CA LEU A 107 -10.22 -6.84 0.66
C LEU A 107 -11.15 -5.71 0.19
N SER A 108 -10.57 -4.60 -0.26
CA SER A 108 -11.37 -3.46 -0.75
C SER A 108 -12.06 -3.76 -2.08
N GLY A 109 -11.38 -4.48 -2.99
CA GLY A 109 -11.90 -4.88 -4.29
C GLY A 109 -13.07 -5.83 -4.15
N PHE A 110 -12.94 -6.86 -3.31
CA PHE A 110 -14.04 -7.78 -3.01
C PHE A 110 -15.22 -7.06 -2.34
N ALA A 111 -14.96 -6.22 -1.32
CA ALA A 111 -16.02 -5.48 -0.65
C ALA A 111 -16.75 -4.51 -1.61
N LEU A 112 -16.01 -3.85 -2.52
CA LEU A 112 -16.58 -2.94 -3.52
C LEU A 112 -17.39 -3.71 -4.58
N ALA A 113 -16.86 -4.81 -5.11
CA ALA A 113 -17.58 -5.65 -6.06
C ALA A 113 -18.89 -6.16 -5.43
N PHE A 114 -18.83 -6.68 -4.20
CA PHE A 114 -20.00 -7.14 -3.48
C PHE A 114 -21.02 -6.02 -3.25
N ALA A 115 -20.58 -4.84 -2.78
CA ALA A 115 -21.47 -3.69 -2.61
C ALA A 115 -22.17 -3.31 -3.92
N LEU A 116 -21.43 -3.21 -5.03
CA LEU A 116 -21.98 -2.82 -6.33
C LEU A 116 -22.94 -3.87 -6.88
N SER A 117 -22.65 -5.17 -6.72
CA SER A 117 -23.57 -6.24 -7.11
C SER A 117 -24.93 -6.10 -6.42
N PHE A 118 -24.95 -5.74 -5.13
CA PHE A 118 -26.20 -5.52 -4.40
C PHE A 118 -26.90 -4.21 -4.79
N VAL A 119 -26.14 -3.13 -5.00
CA VAL A 119 -26.68 -1.83 -5.45
C VAL A 119 -27.38 -1.97 -6.80
N PHE A 120 -26.73 -2.66 -7.74
CA PHE A 120 -27.20 -2.86 -9.11
C PHE A 120 -28.06 -4.10 -9.31
N ALA A 121 -28.31 -4.89 -8.26
CA ALA A 121 -29.23 -6.04 -8.28
C ALA A 121 -30.55 -5.78 -9.05
N PRO A 122 -31.32 -4.70 -8.78
CA PRO A 122 -32.56 -4.45 -9.51
C PRO A 122 -32.35 -4.21 -11.01
N VAL A 123 -31.24 -3.56 -11.39
CA VAL A 123 -30.92 -3.27 -12.78
C VAL A 123 -30.51 -4.56 -13.51
N LEU A 124 -29.65 -5.36 -12.88
CA LEU A 124 -29.16 -6.63 -13.44
C LEU A 124 -30.30 -7.63 -13.65
N GLU A 125 -31.22 -7.73 -12.70
CA GLU A 125 -32.31 -8.71 -12.76
C GLU A 125 -33.46 -8.26 -13.66
N LEU A 126 -33.90 -6.98 -13.57
CA LEU A 126 -35.07 -6.50 -14.32
C LEU A 126 -34.78 -6.17 -15.78
N ILE A 127 -33.56 -5.71 -16.10
CA ILE A 127 -33.20 -5.26 -17.46
C ILE A 127 -32.40 -6.32 -18.20
N PHE A 128 -31.41 -6.92 -17.53
CA PHE A 128 -30.47 -7.85 -18.16
C PHE A 128 -30.84 -9.33 -17.91
N HIS A 129 -31.84 -9.62 -17.07
CA HIS A 129 -32.23 -10.97 -16.66
C HIS A 129 -31.07 -11.80 -16.11
N ILE A 130 -30.09 -11.13 -15.49
CA ILE A 130 -28.94 -11.78 -14.85
C ILE A 130 -29.33 -12.04 -13.39
N PRO A 131 -29.43 -13.31 -12.95
CA PRO A 131 -29.72 -13.64 -11.56
C PRO A 131 -28.55 -13.28 -10.66
N LEU A 132 -28.82 -13.08 -9.38
CA LEU A 132 -27.76 -12.97 -8.37
C LEU A 132 -27.28 -14.38 -8.02
N ASP A 133 -26.03 -14.67 -8.36
CA ASP A 133 -25.36 -15.90 -7.94
C ASP A 133 -24.98 -15.80 -6.46
N LEU A 134 -25.67 -16.57 -5.63
CA LEU A 134 -25.34 -16.76 -4.23
C LEU A 134 -24.82 -18.18 -4.06
N TYR A 135 -23.50 -18.33 -3.98
CA TYR A 135 -22.85 -19.62 -3.69
C TYR A 135 -23.16 -20.74 -4.71
N GLY A 136 -23.23 -20.41 -6.00
CA GLY A 136 -23.53 -21.38 -7.07
C GLY A 136 -25.02 -21.70 -7.19
N THR A 137 -25.86 -20.90 -6.55
CA THR A 137 -27.30 -20.94 -6.75
C THR A 137 -27.76 -19.63 -7.36
N ASP A 138 -28.32 -19.72 -8.57
CA ASP A 138 -28.95 -18.60 -9.24
C ASP A 138 -30.28 -18.32 -8.55
N VAL A 139 -30.33 -17.23 -7.78
CA VAL A 139 -31.53 -16.82 -7.04
C VAL A 139 -32.10 -15.56 -7.68
N PHE A 140 -33.31 -15.68 -8.21
CA PHE A 140 -34.14 -14.53 -8.57
C PHE A 140 -34.77 -13.96 -7.31
N ILE A 141 -34.54 -12.66 -7.07
CA ILE A 141 -35.01 -11.99 -5.87
C ILE A 141 -36.46 -11.58 -6.13
N PRO A 142 -37.41 -11.90 -5.23
CA PRO A 142 -38.78 -11.44 -5.36
C PRO A 142 -38.83 -9.93 -5.59
N VAL A 143 -39.60 -9.46 -6.58
CA VAL A 143 -39.59 -8.05 -7.02
C VAL A 143 -39.81 -7.06 -5.85
N GLY A 144 -40.59 -7.43 -4.84
CA GLY A 144 -40.80 -6.61 -3.64
C GLY A 144 -39.57 -6.47 -2.72
N MET A 145 -38.60 -7.38 -2.79
CA MET A 145 -37.36 -7.36 -2.00
C MET A 145 -36.19 -6.67 -2.71
N LEU A 146 -36.28 -6.44 -4.03
CA LEU A 146 -35.23 -5.76 -4.81
C LEU A 146 -34.83 -4.39 -4.26
N PRO A 147 -35.77 -3.51 -3.83
CA PRO A 147 -35.40 -2.22 -3.23
C PRO A 147 -34.63 -2.40 -1.91
N ILE A 148 -34.98 -3.41 -1.12
CA ILE A 148 -34.34 -3.70 0.18
C ILE A 148 -32.91 -4.17 -0.04
N VAL A 149 -32.68 -5.03 -1.04
CA VAL A 149 -31.33 -5.51 -1.42
C VAL A 149 -30.47 -4.34 -1.92
N SER A 150 -31.02 -3.46 -2.74
CA SER A 150 -30.31 -2.26 -3.22
C SER A 150 -29.94 -1.32 -2.07
N ILE A 151 -30.87 -1.04 -1.14
CA ILE A 151 -30.59 -0.26 0.07
C ILE A 151 -29.50 -0.93 0.92
N GLY A 152 -29.55 -2.25 1.07
CA GLY A 152 -28.50 -3.04 1.73
C GLY A 152 -27.12 -2.86 1.06
N GLY A 153 -27.07 -2.90 -0.27
CA GLY A 153 -25.86 -2.64 -1.04
C GLY A 153 -25.31 -1.23 -0.83
N ILE A 154 -26.19 -0.22 -0.80
CA ILE A 154 -25.81 1.17 -0.53
C ILE A 154 -25.22 1.31 0.88
N LEU A 155 -25.86 0.70 1.89
CA LEU A 155 -25.34 0.68 3.26
C LEU A 155 -23.98 -0.01 3.34
N LEU A 156 -23.81 -1.14 2.64
CA LEU A 156 -22.56 -1.88 2.58
C LEU A 156 -21.45 -1.06 1.89
N PHE A 157 -21.79 -0.32 0.84
CA PHE A 157 -20.88 0.63 0.20
C PHE A 157 -20.38 1.70 1.17
N PHE A 158 -21.29 2.34 1.91
CA PHE A 158 -20.89 3.32 2.93
C PHE A 158 -20.06 2.71 4.05
N LEU A 159 -20.40 1.50 4.50
CA LEU A 159 -19.63 0.76 5.49
C LEU A 159 -18.21 0.49 4.97
N MET A 160 -18.06 0.07 3.72
CA MET A 160 -16.78 -0.16 3.06
C MET A 160 -15.92 1.11 3.02
N LEU A 161 -16.52 2.28 2.72
CA LEU A 161 -15.79 3.56 2.76
C LEU A 161 -15.28 3.90 4.18
N HIS A 162 -16.08 3.63 5.21
CA HIS A 162 -15.66 3.82 6.60
C HIS A 162 -14.52 2.87 6.99
N MET A 163 -14.61 1.60 6.59
CA MET A 163 -13.54 0.63 6.80
C MET A 163 -12.26 1.04 6.07
N ALA A 164 -12.35 1.48 4.81
CA ALA A 164 -11.21 1.96 4.05
C ALA A 164 -10.51 3.14 4.74
N LYS A 165 -11.29 4.08 5.30
CA LYS A 165 -10.77 5.20 6.09
C LYS A 165 -10.08 4.73 7.38
N PHE A 166 -10.66 3.75 8.06
CA PHE A 166 -10.07 3.17 9.27
C PHE A 166 -8.74 2.47 9.00
N VAL A 167 -8.69 1.62 7.96
CA VAL A 167 -7.48 0.92 7.53
C VAL A 167 -6.40 1.93 7.11
N GLY A 168 -6.77 2.98 6.36
CA GLY A 168 -5.85 4.06 6.00
C GLY A 168 -5.21 4.73 7.23
N ARG A 169 -5.98 4.97 8.29
CA ARG A 169 -5.46 5.52 9.56
C ARG A 169 -4.53 4.55 10.29
N ILE A 170 -4.77 3.25 10.22
CA ILE A 170 -3.87 2.24 10.81
C ILE A 170 -2.56 2.23 10.02
N HIS A 171 -2.65 2.19 8.69
CA HIS A 171 -1.48 2.20 7.82
C HIS A 171 -0.62 3.45 8.02
N GLY A 172 -1.23 4.62 8.11
CA GLY A 172 -0.50 5.87 8.38
C GLY A 172 0.19 5.89 9.75
N ARG A 173 -0.41 5.27 10.78
CA ARG A 173 0.24 5.09 12.09
C ARG A 173 1.43 4.14 12.02
N TYR A 174 1.29 3.03 11.29
CA TYR A 174 2.37 2.08 11.04
C TYR A 174 3.54 2.73 10.29
N ALA A 175 3.26 3.48 9.22
CA ALA A 175 4.27 4.24 8.50
C ALA A 175 4.96 5.26 9.41
N LYS A 176 4.21 5.95 10.27
CA LYS A 176 4.80 6.89 11.23
C LYS A 176 5.74 6.18 12.20
N PHE A 177 5.36 5.03 12.72
CA PHE A 177 6.20 4.25 13.63
C PHE A 177 7.52 3.79 12.98
N MET A 178 7.48 3.40 11.71
CA MET A 178 8.65 2.89 10.98
C MET A 178 9.55 4.00 10.43
N LEU A 179 8.96 5.07 9.89
CA LEU A 179 9.65 6.11 9.13
C LEU A 179 9.99 7.35 9.97
N VAL A 180 9.42 7.50 11.17
CA VAL A 180 9.80 8.60 12.06
C VAL A 180 10.90 8.14 13.01
N ARG A 181 12.06 8.77 12.87
CA ARG A 181 13.13 8.65 13.86
C ARG A 181 12.67 9.34 15.15
N LYS A 182 12.64 8.59 16.25
CA LYS A 182 12.53 9.16 17.60
C LYS A 182 13.84 9.83 17.98
#